data_AF-A0A7R9EWP1-F1
#
_entry.id   AF-A0A7R9EWP1-F1
#
_cell.length_a   1.000
_cell.length_b   1.000
_cell.length_c   1.000
_cell.angle_alpha   90.00
_cell.angle_beta   90.00
_cell.angle_gamma   90.00
#
_symmetry.space_group_name_H-M   'P 1'
#
loop_
_entity.id
_entity.type
_entity.pdbx_description
1 polymer ?
#
loop_
_entity_poly.entity_id
_entity_poly.type
_entity_poly.pdbx_seq_one_letter_code
_entity_poly.pdbx_strand_id
1 'polypeptide(L)'
;MTIGLEILTQDTCLSAPMLYHRNIQGSSSAEEYPTFLDHSMKKFLKILQDGEPLFIGEYNIQQVRKLILEMIHRFPSNDHLRPYVKHILTLMLKLLETDNEENALVCLRIINELHRHFRPTFNPEVRFSNIQHFLNFVKTIYRELPNHLSNIFEPRPNYRVADLSEINVEQILTKIYSITPIYTDQTTTNGAAIHYNMIPRAVNSMKVLQELPIIVVLMYTLYKQNVHNDVMEFIPLVMTTITLQPSAAHRENPLFCKEVFVDFMGAQIKTLSFLAYLNRIYKEAVAKHATLLVKGMLGMFTLCPQEVAHLRKELLIAARHILATDLRTKFVPFMDRLFDENILLGNGWTTNESLRPLAYSTLADLMHHARQLLPMSDLTKAIHLFSRNVHDESLPTRINSLQVAGCYLALILATVVG
;
A
#
# COMPACT_ATOMS: atom_id res chain seq x y z
N MET A 1 -33.61 -4.35 -10.47
CA MET A 1 -33.18 -4.31 -11.89
C MET A 1 -33.51 -2.98 -12.56
N THR A 2 -34.69 -2.40 -12.30
CA THR A 2 -35.19 -1.16 -12.95
C THR A 2 -34.40 0.12 -12.61
N ILE A 3 -33.86 0.25 -11.39
CA ILE A 3 -33.13 1.45 -10.94
C ILE A 3 -31.73 1.56 -11.59
N GLY A 4 -31.06 0.42 -11.85
CA GLY A 4 -29.74 0.40 -12.49
C GLY A 4 -29.80 0.72 -13.98
N LEU A 5 -30.91 0.36 -14.64
CA LEU A 5 -31.17 0.69 -16.04
C LEU A 5 -31.55 2.17 -16.22
N GLU A 6 -32.29 2.78 -15.29
CA GLU A 6 -32.63 4.21 -15.36
C GLU A 6 -31.39 5.12 -15.33
N ILE A 7 -30.33 4.73 -14.61
CA ILE A 7 -29.06 5.45 -14.55
C ILE A 7 -28.26 5.31 -15.86
N LEU A 8 -28.33 4.15 -16.51
CA LEU A 8 -27.69 3.91 -17.81
C LEU A 8 -28.44 4.60 -18.97
N THR A 9 -29.76 4.80 -18.85
CA THR A 9 -30.56 5.53 -19.87
C THR A 9 -30.51 7.05 -19.73
N GLN A 10 -30.04 7.59 -18.60
CA GLN A 10 -29.79 9.01 -18.43
C GLN A 10 -28.31 9.32 -18.70
N ASP A 11 -27.92 9.34 -19.98
CA ASP A 11 -26.63 9.84 -20.49
C ASP A 11 -26.21 11.21 -19.90
N THR A 12 -27.16 11.96 -19.35
CA THR A 12 -26.96 13.24 -18.66
C THR A 12 -26.27 13.10 -17.30
N CYS A 13 -26.46 12.02 -16.53
CA CYS A 13 -25.87 11.88 -15.20
C CYS A 13 -24.38 11.48 -15.24
N LEU A 14 -23.98 10.79 -16.31
CA LEU A 14 -22.61 10.31 -16.55
C LEU A 14 -21.75 11.37 -17.27
N SER A 15 -22.36 12.18 -18.15
CA SER A 15 -21.67 13.25 -18.87
C SER A 15 -21.56 14.56 -18.07
N ALA A 16 -22.52 14.86 -17.17
CA ALA A 16 -22.54 16.11 -16.41
C ALA A 16 -21.28 16.32 -15.54
N PRO A 17 -20.75 15.36 -14.76
CA PRO A 17 -19.58 15.60 -13.92
C PRO A 17 -18.32 15.91 -14.74
N MET A 18 -18.16 15.25 -15.89
CA MET A 18 -17.05 15.49 -16.83
C MET A 18 -17.20 16.83 -17.56
N LEU A 19 -18.43 17.26 -17.87
CA LEU A 19 -18.74 18.58 -18.43
C LEU A 19 -18.56 19.70 -17.40
N TYR A 20 -18.96 19.50 -16.14
CA TYR A 20 -18.78 20.48 -15.06
C TYR A 20 -17.30 20.66 -14.69
N HIS A 21 -16.48 19.60 -14.71
CA HIS A 21 -15.04 19.74 -14.48
C HIS A 21 -14.35 20.64 -15.54
N ARG A 22 -14.82 20.63 -16.80
CA ARG A 22 -14.37 21.57 -17.84
C ARG A 22 -14.95 22.98 -17.68
N ASN A 23 -16.18 23.10 -17.17
CA ASN A 23 -16.93 24.37 -17.15
C ASN A 23 -16.80 25.20 -15.88
N ILE A 24 -16.18 24.70 -14.79
CA ILE A 24 -15.95 25.47 -13.55
C ILE A 24 -15.00 26.68 -13.77
N GLN A 25 -14.34 26.80 -14.92
CA GLN A 25 -13.60 28.02 -15.31
C GLN A 25 -14.46 29.06 -16.06
N GLY A 26 -15.73 28.76 -16.35
CA GLY A 26 -16.69 29.64 -17.03
C GLY A 26 -17.80 30.10 -16.09
N SER A 27 -17.89 31.41 -15.89
CA SER A 27 -18.65 32.14 -14.87
C SER A 27 -20.17 31.89 -14.78
N SER A 28 -20.77 31.13 -15.71
CA SER A 28 -22.21 30.87 -15.77
C SER A 28 -22.66 29.58 -15.05
N SER A 29 -21.73 28.71 -14.66
CA SER A 29 -22.03 27.39 -14.06
C SER A 29 -21.98 27.36 -12.53
N ALA A 30 -21.61 28.46 -11.88
CA ALA A 30 -21.40 28.54 -10.43
C ALA A 30 -22.71 28.60 -9.61
N GLU A 31 -23.77 29.22 -10.15
CA GLU A 31 -25.06 29.38 -9.43
C GLU A 31 -25.89 28.09 -9.37
N GLU A 32 -25.79 27.23 -10.38
CA GLU A 32 -26.54 25.96 -10.46
C GLU A 32 -25.82 24.79 -9.73
N TYR A 33 -24.52 24.94 -9.47
CA TYR A 33 -23.68 23.92 -8.86
C TYR A 33 -24.21 23.40 -7.51
N PRO A 34 -24.65 24.24 -6.54
CA PRO A 34 -25.14 23.76 -5.25
C PRO A 34 -26.39 22.87 -5.39
N THR A 35 -27.32 23.23 -6.28
CA THR A 35 -28.55 22.46 -6.53
C THR A 35 -28.23 21.12 -7.20
N PHE A 36 -27.34 21.13 -8.19
CA PHE A 36 -26.84 19.91 -8.83
C PHE A 36 -26.15 18.98 -7.82
N LEU A 37 -25.28 19.54 -6.96
CA LEU A 37 -24.56 18.80 -5.95
C LEU A 37 -25.54 18.16 -4.95
N ASP A 38 -26.53 18.90 -4.47
CA ASP A 38 -27.51 18.38 -3.51
C ASP A 38 -28.30 17.20 -4.07
N HIS A 39 -28.82 17.33 -5.29
CA HIS A 39 -29.56 16.25 -5.96
C HIS A 39 -28.69 15.03 -6.23
N SER A 40 -27.46 15.26 -6.72
CA SER A 40 -26.50 14.20 -7.02
C SER A 40 -26.06 13.45 -5.76
N MET A 41 -25.71 14.17 -4.70
CA MET A 41 -25.29 13.57 -3.42
C MET A 41 -26.40 12.72 -2.82
N LYS A 42 -27.65 13.20 -2.80
CA LYS A 42 -28.79 12.41 -2.29
C LYS A 42 -28.95 11.10 -3.05
N LYS A 43 -28.89 11.13 -4.39
CA LYS A 43 -29.00 9.93 -5.22
C LYS A 43 -27.81 8.99 -5.03
N PHE A 44 -26.59 9.51 -5.09
CA PHE A 44 -25.37 8.70 -4.99
C PHE A 44 -25.26 7.99 -3.64
N LEU A 45 -25.48 8.72 -2.55
CA LEU A 45 -25.47 8.13 -1.21
C LEU A 45 -26.55 7.06 -1.06
N LYS A 46 -27.77 7.31 -1.58
CA LYS A 46 -28.85 6.32 -1.55
C LYS A 46 -28.50 5.04 -2.32
N ILE A 47 -28.00 5.16 -3.54
CA ILE A 47 -27.61 3.99 -4.36
C ILE A 47 -26.53 3.15 -3.67
N LEU A 48 -25.52 3.81 -3.10
CA LEU A 48 -24.42 3.15 -2.42
C LEU A 48 -24.85 2.52 -1.08
N GLN A 49 -25.77 3.15 -0.36
CA GLN A 49 -26.26 2.71 0.94
C GLN A 49 -27.29 1.57 0.84
N ASP A 50 -28.21 1.64 -0.11
CA ASP A 50 -29.31 0.68 -0.29
C ASP A 50 -28.90 -0.51 -1.18
N GLY A 51 -27.87 -0.35 -2.02
CA GLY A 51 -27.40 -1.39 -2.91
C GLY A 51 -26.48 -2.41 -2.23
N GLU A 52 -26.69 -3.68 -2.56
CA GLU A 52 -25.81 -4.80 -2.13
C GLU A 52 -24.44 -4.75 -2.83
N PRO A 53 -23.36 -5.19 -2.16
CA PRO A 53 -22.04 -5.30 -2.76
C PRO A 53 -22.01 -6.42 -3.80
N LEU A 54 -21.34 -6.16 -4.92
CA LEU A 54 -21.21 -7.10 -6.02
C LEU A 54 -19.73 -7.38 -6.28
N PHE A 55 -19.40 -8.64 -6.53
CA PHE A 55 -18.02 -9.11 -6.59
C PHE A 55 -17.61 -9.60 -7.98
N ILE A 56 -18.49 -9.49 -8.98
CA ILE A 56 -18.18 -9.79 -10.38
C ILE A 56 -18.02 -8.46 -11.12
N GLY A 57 -16.83 -8.23 -11.70
CA GLY A 57 -16.46 -6.95 -12.30
C GLY A 57 -17.28 -6.56 -13.53
N GLU A 58 -17.79 -7.55 -14.28
CA GLU A 58 -18.58 -7.34 -15.49
C GLU A 58 -20.05 -7.01 -15.20
N TYR A 59 -20.49 -7.07 -13.94
CA TYR A 59 -21.85 -6.66 -13.60
C TYR A 59 -22.01 -5.14 -13.69
N ASN A 60 -22.95 -4.69 -14.53
CA ASN A 60 -23.24 -3.27 -14.74
C ASN A 60 -23.47 -2.51 -13.43
N ILE A 61 -24.15 -3.12 -12.46
CA ILE A 61 -24.43 -2.49 -11.16
C ILE A 61 -23.14 -2.26 -10.37
N GLN A 62 -22.17 -3.18 -10.42
CA GLN A 62 -20.85 -2.99 -9.81
C GLN A 62 -20.08 -1.83 -10.47
N GLN A 63 -20.11 -1.77 -11.81
CA GLN A 63 -19.47 -0.69 -12.56
C GLN A 63 -20.10 0.67 -12.23
N VAL A 64 -21.43 0.74 -12.11
CA VAL A 64 -22.15 1.96 -11.68
C VAL A 64 -21.74 2.36 -10.27
N ARG A 65 -21.66 1.42 -9.31
CA ARG A 65 -21.21 1.71 -7.93
C ARG A 65 -19.80 2.31 -7.91
N LYS A 66 -18.86 1.67 -8.59
CA LYS A 66 -17.47 2.16 -8.72
C LYS A 66 -17.43 3.57 -9.32
N LEU A 67 -18.18 3.79 -10.40
CA LEU A 67 -18.23 5.08 -11.07
C LEU A 67 -18.82 6.18 -10.18
N ILE A 68 -19.87 5.88 -9.41
CA ILE A 68 -20.42 6.82 -8.42
C ILE A 68 -19.34 7.21 -7.39
N LEU A 69 -18.58 6.24 -6.87
CA LEU A 69 -17.47 6.53 -5.95
C LEU A 69 -16.40 7.42 -6.61
N GLU A 70 -16.01 7.11 -7.85
CA GLU A 70 -15.05 7.94 -8.59
C GLU A 70 -15.58 9.36 -8.83
N MET A 71 -16.87 9.51 -9.09
CA MET A 71 -17.53 10.81 -9.23
C MET A 71 -17.54 11.57 -7.90
N ILE A 72 -17.83 10.89 -6.78
CA ILE A 72 -17.73 11.49 -5.44
C ILE A 72 -16.32 12.02 -5.19
N HIS A 73 -15.29 11.23 -5.51
CA HIS A 73 -13.89 11.60 -5.37
C HIS A 73 -13.48 12.81 -6.22
N ARG A 74 -14.16 13.04 -7.36
CA ARG A 74 -13.85 14.14 -8.29
C ARG A 74 -14.55 15.46 -7.96
N PHE A 75 -15.52 15.48 -7.04
CA PHE A 75 -16.16 16.74 -6.66
C PHE A 75 -15.14 17.69 -5.99
N PRO A 76 -15.19 18.99 -6.30
CA PRO A 76 -14.32 19.96 -5.67
C PRO A 76 -14.62 20.05 -4.17
N SER A 77 -13.57 20.03 -3.35
CA SER A 77 -13.64 20.17 -1.89
C SER A 77 -13.91 21.62 -1.47
N ASN A 78 -15.07 22.16 -1.85
CA ASN A 78 -15.52 23.51 -1.53
C ASN A 78 -16.53 23.52 -0.37
N ASP A 79 -16.96 24.72 0.05
CA ASP A 79 -17.91 24.86 1.16
C ASP A 79 -19.29 24.24 0.87
N HIS A 80 -19.68 24.12 -0.40
CA HIS A 80 -20.93 23.44 -0.78
C HIS A 80 -20.89 21.93 -0.52
N LEU A 81 -19.72 21.29 -0.57
CA LEU A 81 -19.58 19.86 -0.25
C LEU A 81 -19.60 19.59 1.26
N ARG A 82 -19.19 20.56 2.08
CA ARG A 82 -19.03 20.44 3.54
C ARG A 82 -20.23 19.80 4.27
N PRO A 83 -21.51 20.11 3.95
CA PRO A 83 -22.67 19.48 4.60
C PRO A 83 -22.75 17.97 4.39
N TYR A 84 -22.24 17.46 3.26
CA TYR A 84 -22.30 16.04 2.89
C TYR A 84 -21.12 15.23 3.42
N VAL A 85 -19.99 15.87 3.74
CA VAL A 85 -18.73 15.21 4.14
C VAL A 85 -18.92 14.19 5.25
N LYS A 86 -19.70 14.51 6.29
CA LYS A 86 -19.98 13.57 7.39
C LYS A 86 -20.65 12.29 6.88
N HIS A 87 -21.67 12.43 6.04
CA HIS A 87 -22.42 11.30 5.50
C HIS A 87 -21.56 10.47 4.54
N ILE A 88 -20.77 11.15 3.69
CA ILE A 88 -19.82 10.49 2.79
C ILE A 88 -18.82 9.66 3.60
N LEU A 89 -18.14 10.24 4.59
CA LEU A 89 -17.14 9.54 5.39
C LEU A 89 -17.73 8.34 6.13
N THR A 90 -18.89 8.48 6.77
CA THR A 90 -19.54 7.36 7.45
C THR A 90 -19.92 6.24 6.47
N LEU A 91 -20.42 6.57 5.27
CA LEU A 91 -20.72 5.57 4.26
C LEU A 91 -19.44 4.91 3.72
N MET A 92 -18.39 5.67 3.43
CA MET A 92 -17.12 5.12 2.95
C MET A 92 -16.54 4.10 3.94
N LEU A 93 -16.59 4.40 5.24
CA LEU A 93 -16.12 3.48 6.28
C LEU A 93 -16.92 2.16 6.29
N LYS A 94 -18.26 2.22 6.17
CA LYS A 94 -19.09 1.02 6.02
C LYS A 94 -18.70 0.21 4.78
N LEU A 95 -18.49 0.88 3.65
CA LEU A 95 -18.14 0.22 2.39
C LEU A 95 -16.76 -0.46 2.44
N LEU A 96 -15.81 0.03 3.24
CA LEU A 96 -14.51 -0.65 3.43
C LEU A 96 -14.66 -2.04 4.05
N GLU A 97 -15.70 -2.26 4.87
CA GLU A 97 -15.93 -3.55 5.53
C GLU A 97 -16.72 -4.52 4.66
N THR A 98 -17.65 -4.01 3.84
CA THR A 98 -18.61 -4.86 3.13
C THR A 98 -18.33 -5.02 1.64
N ASP A 99 -17.68 -4.05 1.00
CA ASP A 99 -17.56 -3.97 -0.46
C ASP A 99 -16.29 -4.68 -0.99
N ASN A 100 -16.12 -4.70 -2.31
CA ASN A 100 -14.98 -5.34 -2.97
C ASN A 100 -13.72 -4.45 -3.01
N GLU A 101 -12.60 -5.06 -3.39
CA GLU A 101 -11.28 -4.40 -3.52
C GLU A 101 -11.34 -3.08 -4.33
N GLU A 102 -11.99 -3.08 -5.50
CA GLU A 102 -11.96 -1.91 -6.39
C GLU A 102 -12.70 -0.71 -5.79
N ASN A 103 -13.88 -0.95 -5.21
CA ASN A 103 -14.68 0.09 -4.58
C ASN A 103 -13.97 0.64 -3.35
N ALA A 104 -13.40 -0.25 -2.52
CA ALA A 104 -12.71 0.15 -1.29
C ALA A 104 -11.47 1.01 -1.56
N LEU A 105 -10.71 0.74 -2.64
CA LEU A 105 -9.56 1.58 -3.02
C LEU A 105 -10.00 3.03 -3.34
N VAL A 106 -11.17 3.22 -3.97
CA VAL A 106 -11.72 4.56 -4.20
C VAL A 106 -12.22 5.17 -2.89
N CYS A 107 -12.88 4.40 -2.02
CA CYS A 107 -13.30 4.85 -0.69
C CYS A 107 -12.10 5.37 0.14
N LEU A 108 -10.96 4.67 0.14
CA LEU A 108 -9.75 5.10 0.84
C LEU A 108 -9.21 6.43 0.31
N ARG A 109 -9.25 6.65 -1.01
CA ARG A 109 -8.86 7.93 -1.63
C ARG A 109 -9.78 9.07 -1.21
N ILE A 110 -11.10 8.84 -1.22
CA ILE A 110 -12.10 9.81 -0.74
C ILE A 110 -11.84 10.16 0.72
N ILE A 111 -11.64 9.16 1.59
CA ILE A 111 -11.34 9.38 3.01
C ILE A 111 -10.08 10.23 3.17
N ASN A 112 -8.98 9.86 2.50
CA ASN A 112 -7.71 10.61 2.55
C ASN A 112 -7.88 12.07 2.11
N GLU A 113 -8.59 12.31 1.01
CA GLU A 113 -8.78 13.64 0.42
C GLU A 113 -9.66 14.54 1.29
N LEU A 114 -10.81 14.03 1.75
CA LEU A 114 -11.75 14.80 2.56
C LEU A 114 -11.15 15.19 3.91
N HIS A 115 -10.40 14.29 4.55
CA HIS A 115 -9.70 14.60 5.80
C HIS A 115 -8.56 15.62 5.60
N ARG A 116 -7.89 15.63 4.44
CA ARG A 116 -6.85 16.62 4.11
C ARG A 116 -7.41 18.02 3.89
N HIS A 117 -8.57 18.13 3.23
CA HIS A 117 -9.17 19.41 2.85
C HIS A 117 -9.99 20.03 3.97
N PHE A 118 -10.87 19.27 4.61
CA PHE A 118 -11.79 19.80 5.62
C PHE A 118 -11.22 19.68 7.05
N ARG A 119 -9.93 20.04 7.22
CA ARG A 119 -9.21 20.09 8.51
C ARG A 119 -10.02 20.78 9.62
N PRO A 120 -9.77 20.49 10.91
CA PRO A 120 -10.79 20.23 11.91
C PRO A 120 -11.63 21.46 12.28
N THR A 121 -12.79 21.59 11.64
CA THR A 121 -13.91 22.42 12.13
C THR A 121 -15.18 21.60 12.40
N PHE A 122 -15.12 20.28 12.24
CA PHE A 122 -16.25 19.38 12.50
C PHE A 122 -16.45 19.06 13.99
N ASN A 123 -17.70 18.80 14.35
CA ASN A 123 -18.14 18.34 15.68
C ASN A 123 -17.19 17.25 16.24
N PRO A 124 -16.65 17.43 17.46
CA PRO A 124 -15.59 16.60 18.00
C PRO A 124 -15.98 15.14 18.24
N GLU A 125 -17.22 14.87 18.64
CA GLU A 125 -17.66 13.52 19.04
C GLU A 125 -17.81 12.55 17.86
N VAL A 126 -18.57 12.92 16.83
CA VAL A 126 -18.78 12.06 15.64
C VAL A 126 -17.46 11.82 14.90
N ARG A 127 -16.59 12.84 14.86
CA ARG A 127 -15.25 12.74 14.29
C ARG A 127 -14.42 11.68 15.00
N PHE A 128 -14.44 11.68 16.34
CA PHE A 128 -13.71 10.70 17.13
C PHE A 128 -14.20 9.28 16.87
N SER A 129 -15.52 9.06 16.83
CA SER A 129 -16.09 7.74 16.52
C SER A 129 -15.68 7.20 15.15
N ASN A 130 -15.73 8.03 14.10
CA ASN A 130 -15.35 7.61 12.75
C ASN A 130 -13.85 7.26 12.65
N ILE A 131 -12.98 8.04 13.31
CA ILE A 131 -11.53 7.79 13.33
C ILE A 131 -11.23 6.51 14.10
N GLN A 132 -11.83 6.32 15.29
CA GLN A 132 -11.63 5.10 16.06
C GLN A 132 -12.12 3.86 15.32
N HIS A 133 -13.28 3.95 14.67
CA HIS A 133 -13.79 2.88 13.84
C HIS A 133 -12.82 2.53 12.70
N PHE A 134 -12.28 3.53 11.98
CA PHE A 134 -11.24 3.31 10.98
C PHE A 134 -9.98 2.64 11.56
N LEU A 135 -9.46 3.14 12.68
CA LEU A 135 -8.26 2.57 13.30
C LEU A 135 -8.50 1.12 13.74
N ASN A 136 -9.67 0.81 14.30
CA ASN A 136 -10.04 -0.55 14.70
C ASN A 136 -10.19 -1.48 13.48
N PHE A 137 -10.74 -0.99 12.38
CA PHE A 137 -10.78 -1.71 11.10
C PHE A 137 -9.36 -2.08 10.64
N VAL A 138 -8.44 -1.10 10.61
CA VAL A 138 -7.04 -1.35 10.21
C VAL A 138 -6.34 -2.31 11.18
N LYS A 139 -6.53 -2.17 12.50
CA LYS A 139 -5.98 -3.10 13.51
C LYS A 139 -6.46 -4.53 13.25
N THR A 140 -7.74 -4.70 12.93
CA THR A 140 -8.34 -6.01 12.64
C THR A 140 -7.69 -6.65 11.42
N ILE A 141 -7.52 -5.91 10.32
CA ILE A 141 -6.84 -6.44 9.12
C ILE A 141 -5.42 -6.92 9.46
N TYR A 142 -4.63 -6.12 10.17
CA TYR A 142 -3.27 -6.52 10.54
C TYR A 142 -3.24 -7.72 11.51
N ARG A 143 -4.23 -7.83 12.40
CA ARG A 143 -4.33 -8.94 13.37
C ARG A 143 -4.70 -10.26 12.68
N GLU A 144 -5.59 -10.22 11.70
CA GLU A 144 -6.05 -11.43 11.00
C GLU A 144 -5.13 -11.85 9.85
N LEU A 145 -4.29 -10.95 9.33
CA LEU A 145 -3.37 -11.25 8.22
C LEU A 145 -2.51 -12.51 8.43
N PRO A 146 -1.87 -12.75 9.60
CA PRO A 146 -1.10 -13.98 9.83
C PRO A 146 -1.94 -15.25 9.69
N ASN A 147 -3.22 -15.21 10.04
CA ASN A 147 -4.14 -16.37 9.98
C ASN A 147 -4.48 -16.74 8.53
N HIS A 148 -4.40 -15.79 7.60
CA HIS A 148 -4.69 -15.99 6.19
C HIS A 148 -3.46 -16.29 5.33
N LEU A 149 -2.26 -16.25 5.92
CA LEU A 149 -0.99 -16.33 5.17
C LEU A 149 -0.85 -17.60 4.33
N SER A 150 -1.29 -18.76 4.84
CA SER A 150 -1.26 -20.01 4.08
C SER A 150 -2.11 -19.89 2.82
N ASN A 151 -3.35 -19.44 2.98
CA ASN A 151 -4.37 -19.41 1.95
C ASN A 151 -4.06 -18.37 0.87
N ILE A 152 -3.41 -17.24 1.24
CA ILE A 152 -2.98 -16.20 0.29
C ILE A 152 -2.05 -16.79 -0.80
N PHE A 153 -1.23 -17.77 -0.44
CA PHE A 153 -0.21 -18.34 -1.33
C PHE A 153 -0.54 -19.75 -1.82
N GLU A 154 -1.73 -20.28 -1.51
CA GLU A 154 -2.17 -21.52 -2.12
C GLU A 154 -2.38 -21.33 -3.64
N PRO A 155 -2.08 -22.36 -4.45
CA PRO A 155 -2.38 -22.34 -5.87
C PRO A 155 -3.83 -21.98 -6.14
N ARG A 156 -4.06 -21.01 -7.03
CA ARG A 156 -5.42 -20.58 -7.37
C ARG A 156 -6.18 -21.75 -8.02
N PRO A 157 -7.37 -22.11 -7.51
CA PRO A 157 -8.22 -23.05 -8.22
C PRO A 157 -8.71 -22.43 -9.53
N ASN A 158 -8.68 -23.20 -10.62
CA ASN A 158 -9.29 -22.81 -11.89
C ASN A 158 -10.79 -23.03 -11.81
N TYR A 159 -11.56 -21.96 -11.65
CA TYR A 159 -13.01 -22.03 -11.67
C TYR A 159 -13.52 -22.12 -13.11
N ARG A 160 -14.11 -23.27 -13.45
CA ARG A 160 -14.83 -23.51 -14.71
C ARG A 160 -16.25 -23.96 -14.39
N VAL A 161 -17.25 -23.27 -14.91
CA VAL A 161 -18.67 -23.57 -14.66
C VAL A 161 -19.48 -23.47 -15.95
N ALA A 162 -20.62 -24.17 -16.02
CA ALA A 162 -21.52 -24.05 -17.16
C ALA A 162 -22.24 -22.68 -17.14
N ASP A 163 -22.61 -22.22 -15.95
CA ASP A 163 -23.25 -20.92 -15.73
C ASP A 163 -22.83 -20.29 -14.39
N LEU A 164 -22.86 -18.96 -14.31
CA LEU A 164 -22.56 -18.20 -13.10
C LEU A 164 -23.52 -18.51 -11.94
N SER A 165 -24.73 -18.99 -12.24
CA SER A 165 -25.74 -19.36 -11.24
C SER A 165 -25.34 -20.59 -10.39
N GLU A 166 -24.42 -21.42 -10.88
CA GLU A 166 -23.91 -22.61 -10.16
C GLU A 166 -22.87 -22.22 -9.08
N ILE A 167 -22.39 -20.98 -9.09
CA ILE A 167 -21.33 -20.53 -8.22
C ILE A 167 -21.88 -20.04 -6.88
N ASN A 168 -21.39 -20.65 -5.80
CA ASN A 168 -21.52 -20.08 -4.47
C ASN A 168 -20.47 -18.98 -4.26
N VAL A 169 -20.85 -17.73 -4.60
CA VAL A 169 -19.98 -16.54 -4.51
C VAL A 169 -19.41 -16.39 -3.10
N GLU A 170 -20.23 -16.52 -2.06
CA GLU A 170 -19.81 -16.37 -0.66
C GLU A 170 -18.68 -17.32 -0.26
N GLN A 171 -18.77 -18.59 -0.66
CA GLN A 171 -17.73 -19.57 -0.37
C GLN A 171 -16.42 -19.25 -1.10
N ILE A 172 -16.48 -18.79 -2.36
CA ILE A 172 -15.27 -18.42 -3.11
C ILE A 172 -14.62 -17.17 -2.50
N LEU A 173 -15.41 -16.18 -2.08
CA LEU A 173 -14.91 -14.96 -1.45
C LEU A 173 -14.10 -15.20 -0.18
N THR A 174 -14.33 -16.30 0.53
CA THR A 174 -13.50 -16.68 1.70
C THR A 174 -12.10 -17.17 1.33
N LYS A 175 -11.88 -17.54 0.07
CA LYS A 175 -10.64 -18.18 -0.41
C LYS A 175 -9.83 -17.32 -1.37
N ILE A 176 -10.39 -16.23 -1.89
CA ILE A 176 -9.70 -15.36 -2.86
C ILE A 176 -9.11 -14.11 -2.19
N TYR A 177 -7.90 -13.76 -2.62
CA TYR A 177 -7.12 -12.61 -2.14
C TYR A 177 -6.68 -11.68 -3.27
N SER A 178 -7.02 -12.02 -4.51
CA SER A 178 -6.79 -11.23 -5.72
C SER A 178 -7.89 -11.52 -6.74
N ILE A 179 -7.98 -10.69 -7.77
CA ILE A 179 -8.93 -10.88 -8.87
C ILE A 179 -8.69 -12.25 -9.50
N THR A 180 -9.73 -13.09 -9.50
CA THR A 180 -9.66 -14.46 -9.97
C THR A 180 -10.63 -14.65 -11.15
N PRO A 181 -10.14 -15.07 -12.33
CA PRO A 181 -11.01 -15.31 -13.48
C PRO A 181 -11.84 -16.58 -13.28
N ILE A 182 -13.10 -16.49 -13.68
CA ILE A 182 -14.06 -17.59 -13.76
C ILE A 182 -14.36 -17.79 -15.24
N TYR A 183 -14.09 -18.99 -15.75
CA TYR A 183 -14.38 -19.33 -17.13
C TYR A 183 -15.73 -20.00 -17.21
N THR A 184 -16.55 -19.58 -18.18
CA THR A 184 -17.80 -20.27 -18.48
C THR A 184 -17.68 -21.08 -19.76
N ASP A 185 -18.43 -22.19 -19.82
CA ASP A 185 -18.51 -23.01 -21.05
C ASP A 185 -19.35 -22.34 -22.15
N GLN A 186 -19.96 -21.18 -21.85
CA GLN A 186 -20.72 -20.39 -22.81
C GLN A 186 -19.79 -19.60 -23.73
N THR A 187 -20.10 -19.66 -25.03
CA THR A 187 -19.41 -18.87 -26.05
C THR A 187 -20.23 -17.66 -26.45
N THR A 188 -19.58 -16.52 -26.62
CA THR A 188 -20.20 -15.34 -27.26
C THR A 188 -20.65 -15.67 -28.69
N THR A 189 -21.48 -14.81 -29.28
CA THR A 189 -21.90 -14.90 -30.70
C THR A 189 -20.74 -14.95 -31.70
N ASN A 190 -19.53 -14.56 -31.28
CA ASN A 190 -18.31 -14.55 -32.07
C ASN A 190 -17.41 -15.77 -31.79
N GLY A 191 -17.88 -16.77 -31.04
CA GLY A 191 -17.13 -17.99 -30.71
C GLY A 191 -16.05 -17.81 -29.63
N ALA A 192 -15.94 -16.63 -29.00
CA ALA A 192 -14.97 -16.38 -27.93
C ALA A 192 -15.51 -16.90 -26.60
N ALA A 193 -14.65 -17.56 -25.81
CA ALA A 193 -14.95 -18.02 -24.46
C ALA A 193 -15.25 -16.82 -23.54
N ILE A 194 -16.35 -16.90 -22.80
CA ILE A 194 -16.74 -15.87 -21.83
C ILE A 194 -15.97 -16.14 -20.53
N HIS A 195 -15.40 -15.09 -19.94
CA HIS A 195 -14.82 -15.13 -18.61
C HIS A 195 -15.29 -13.94 -17.79
N TYR A 196 -15.40 -14.14 -16.49
CA TYR A 196 -15.80 -13.15 -15.51
C TYR A 196 -14.69 -12.98 -14.47
N ASN A 197 -14.51 -11.76 -13.97
CA ASN A 197 -13.49 -11.46 -12.98
C ASN A 197 -14.13 -11.37 -11.61
N MET A 198 -13.82 -12.35 -10.74
CA MET A 198 -14.24 -12.30 -9.34
C MET A 198 -13.25 -11.47 -8.54
N ILE A 199 -13.76 -10.39 -7.94
CA ILE A 199 -13.01 -9.41 -7.16
C ILE A 199 -13.08 -9.83 -5.69
N PRO A 200 -11.95 -9.86 -4.96
CA PRO A 200 -11.96 -10.23 -3.54
C PRO A 200 -12.65 -9.17 -2.67
N ARG A 201 -13.00 -9.57 -1.44
CA ARG A 201 -13.43 -8.63 -0.41
C ARG A 201 -12.30 -7.65 -0.08
N ALA A 202 -12.65 -6.39 0.19
CA ALA A 202 -11.69 -5.36 0.53
C ALA A 202 -10.77 -5.75 1.71
N VAL A 203 -11.34 -6.38 2.74
CA VAL A 203 -10.61 -6.86 3.93
C VAL A 203 -9.52 -7.90 3.63
N ASN A 204 -9.64 -8.63 2.51
CA ASN A 204 -8.68 -9.66 2.09
C ASN A 204 -7.65 -9.14 1.08
N SER A 205 -7.81 -7.91 0.59
CA SER A 205 -6.97 -7.37 -0.48
C SER A 205 -5.64 -6.83 0.04
N MET A 206 -4.55 -7.31 -0.56
CA MET A 206 -3.21 -6.78 -0.30
C MET A 206 -3.04 -5.35 -0.84
N LYS A 207 -3.76 -4.98 -1.91
CA LYS A 207 -3.73 -3.61 -2.44
C LYS A 207 -4.41 -2.62 -1.51
N VAL A 208 -5.52 -3.02 -0.89
CA VAL A 208 -6.16 -2.21 0.16
C VAL A 208 -5.19 -2.03 1.32
N LEU A 209 -4.54 -3.11 1.77
CA LEU A 209 -3.54 -3.06 2.85
C LEU A 209 -2.37 -2.11 2.57
N GLN A 210 -1.94 -1.95 1.31
CA GLN A 210 -0.89 -0.99 0.91
C GLN A 210 -1.28 0.48 1.18
N GLU A 211 -2.56 0.83 1.09
CA GLU A 211 -3.06 2.21 1.22
C GLU A 211 -3.42 2.59 2.67
N LEU A 212 -3.63 1.63 3.56
CA LEU A 212 -3.99 1.90 4.96
C LEU A 212 -2.92 2.70 5.74
N PRO A 213 -1.61 2.40 5.66
CA PRO A 213 -0.61 3.04 6.50
C PRO A 213 -0.51 4.55 6.30
N ILE A 214 -0.62 5.03 5.05
CA ILE A 214 -0.55 6.47 4.75
C ILE A 214 -1.76 7.21 5.35
N ILE A 215 -2.94 6.58 5.39
CA ILE A 215 -4.14 7.16 6.00
C ILE A 215 -4.00 7.16 7.53
N VAL A 216 -3.45 6.11 8.14
CA VAL A 216 -3.16 6.11 9.59
C VAL A 216 -2.19 7.24 9.97
N VAL A 217 -1.14 7.46 9.16
CA VAL A 217 -0.22 8.60 9.34
C VAL A 217 -0.95 9.94 9.21
N LEU A 218 -1.86 10.08 8.25
CA LEU A 218 -2.70 11.26 8.12
C LEU A 218 -3.56 11.48 9.38
N MET A 219 -4.25 10.44 9.87
CA MET A 219 -5.07 10.52 11.09
C MET A 219 -4.24 10.92 12.30
N TYR A 220 -3.04 10.35 12.46
CA TYR A 220 -2.11 10.74 13.52
C TYR A 220 -1.70 12.22 13.41
N THR A 221 -1.36 12.67 12.20
CA THR A 221 -0.91 14.04 11.95
C THR A 221 -2.01 15.06 12.25
N LEU A 222 -3.28 14.73 11.96
CA LEU A 222 -4.41 15.62 12.17
C LEU A 222 -4.97 15.56 13.61
N TYR A 223 -4.92 14.40 14.28
CA TYR A 223 -5.67 14.14 15.52
C TYR A 223 -4.81 13.59 16.65
N LYS A 224 -3.51 13.95 16.67
CA LYS A 224 -2.48 13.40 17.56
C LYS A 224 -2.94 13.10 18.99
N GLN A 225 -3.56 14.05 19.69
CA GLN A 225 -3.98 13.89 21.10
C GLN A 225 -4.96 12.73 21.31
N ASN A 226 -5.84 12.49 20.33
CA ASN A 226 -6.94 11.52 20.44
C ASN A 226 -6.52 10.12 20.03
N VAL A 227 -5.55 9.99 19.13
CA VAL A 227 -5.17 8.70 18.52
C VAL A 227 -3.80 8.20 18.98
N HIS A 228 -3.11 8.94 19.87
CA HIS A 228 -1.74 8.61 20.26
C HIS A 228 -1.60 7.20 20.85
N ASN A 229 -2.54 6.80 21.71
CA ASN A 229 -2.47 5.48 22.32
C ASN A 229 -2.91 4.38 21.34
N ASP A 230 -3.96 4.64 20.56
CA ASP A 230 -4.44 3.71 19.53
C ASP A 230 -3.36 3.39 18.49
N VAL A 231 -2.59 4.39 18.06
CA VAL A 231 -1.52 4.19 17.07
C VAL A 231 -0.34 3.41 17.65
N MET A 232 -0.08 3.51 18.96
CA MET A 232 0.97 2.73 19.61
C MET A 232 0.70 1.21 19.54
N GLU A 233 -0.57 0.80 19.63
CA GLU A 233 -0.99 -0.60 19.54
C GLU A 233 -0.74 -1.25 18.16
N PHE A 234 -0.49 -0.46 17.11
CA PHE A 234 -0.12 -1.01 15.81
C PHE A 234 1.31 -1.57 15.79
N ILE A 235 2.20 -1.13 16.69
CA ILE A 235 3.63 -1.49 16.62
C ILE A 235 3.84 -3.02 16.62
N PRO A 236 3.25 -3.81 17.54
CA PRO A 236 3.41 -5.27 17.52
C PRO A 236 2.81 -5.92 16.27
N LEU A 237 1.69 -5.40 15.77
CA LEU A 237 0.99 -5.92 14.60
C LEU A 237 1.80 -5.69 13.31
N VAL A 238 2.33 -4.47 13.16
CA VAL A 238 3.22 -4.06 12.07
C VAL A 238 4.52 -4.87 12.10
N MET A 239 5.11 -5.06 13.29
CA MET A 239 6.32 -5.87 13.48
C MET A 239 6.10 -7.34 13.10
N THR A 240 4.94 -7.91 13.41
CA THR A 240 4.58 -9.26 12.98
C THR A 240 4.46 -9.32 11.47
N THR A 241 3.74 -8.37 10.87
CA THR A 241 3.46 -8.31 9.43
C THR A 241 4.72 -8.25 8.56
N ILE A 242 5.71 -7.44 8.93
CA ILE A 242 6.99 -7.35 8.19
C ILE A 242 7.82 -8.64 8.25
N THR A 243 7.54 -9.53 9.22
CA THR A 243 8.25 -10.82 9.36
C THR A 243 7.55 -11.98 8.66
N LEU A 244 6.31 -11.80 8.20
CA LEU A 244 5.56 -12.82 7.49
C LEU A 244 6.24 -13.16 6.16
N GLN A 245 6.30 -14.43 5.82
CA GLN A 245 6.90 -14.91 4.59
C GLN A 245 6.13 -16.13 4.08
N PRO A 246 5.95 -16.28 2.76
CA PRO A 246 5.45 -17.52 2.21
C PRO A 246 6.40 -18.68 2.54
N SER A 247 5.84 -19.87 2.78
CA SER A 247 6.62 -21.08 2.99
C SER A 247 7.48 -21.39 1.75
N ALA A 248 8.61 -22.08 1.96
CA ALA A 248 9.45 -22.53 0.84
C ALA A 248 8.66 -23.42 -0.13
N ALA A 249 7.83 -24.32 0.40
CA ALA A 249 6.97 -25.20 -0.39
C ALA A 249 5.99 -24.43 -1.30
N HIS A 250 5.39 -23.33 -0.83
CA HIS A 250 4.52 -22.51 -1.69
C HIS A 250 5.31 -21.82 -2.79
N ARG A 251 6.52 -21.31 -2.50
CA ARG A 251 7.33 -20.61 -3.50
C ARG A 251 7.89 -21.53 -4.59
N GLU A 252 8.15 -22.78 -4.27
CA GLU A 252 8.63 -23.79 -5.23
C GLU A 252 7.49 -24.36 -6.09
N ASN A 253 6.23 -24.08 -5.76
CA ASN A 253 5.09 -24.55 -6.53
C ASN A 253 5.03 -23.84 -7.90
N PRO A 254 4.93 -24.58 -9.02
CA PRO A 254 4.83 -23.98 -10.35
C PRO A 254 3.56 -23.13 -10.56
N LEU A 255 2.52 -23.37 -9.76
CA LEU A 255 1.27 -22.60 -9.75
C LEU A 255 1.28 -21.43 -8.76
N PHE A 256 2.46 -21.10 -8.20
CA PHE A 256 2.60 -19.97 -7.28
C PHE A 256 2.18 -18.66 -7.96
N CYS A 257 1.24 -17.96 -7.34
CA CYS A 257 0.78 -16.70 -7.87
C CYS A 257 1.78 -15.57 -7.57
N LYS A 258 2.62 -15.25 -8.57
CA LYS A 258 3.57 -14.14 -8.48
C LYS A 258 2.89 -12.79 -8.27
N GLU A 259 1.72 -12.54 -8.86
CA GLU A 259 1.00 -11.27 -8.73
C GLU A 259 0.60 -10.97 -7.28
N VAL A 260 -0.02 -11.94 -6.61
CA VAL A 260 -0.40 -11.83 -5.18
C VAL A 260 0.85 -11.62 -4.32
N PHE A 261 1.95 -12.29 -4.65
CA PHE A 261 3.21 -12.11 -3.94
C PHE A 261 3.81 -10.72 -4.13
N VAL A 262 3.73 -10.14 -5.33
CA VAL A 262 4.12 -8.76 -5.60
C VAL A 262 3.28 -7.79 -4.78
N ASP A 263 1.95 -7.98 -4.75
CA ASP A 263 1.05 -7.12 -3.96
C ASP A 263 1.31 -7.27 -2.44
N PHE A 264 1.58 -8.49 -1.96
CA PHE A 264 1.94 -8.76 -0.57
C PHE A 264 3.27 -8.11 -0.20
N MET A 265 4.30 -8.23 -1.04
CA MET A 265 5.59 -7.55 -0.85
C MET A 265 5.42 -6.03 -0.82
N GLY A 266 4.57 -5.48 -1.72
CA GLY A 266 4.19 -4.07 -1.69
C GLY A 266 3.58 -3.67 -0.35
N ALA A 267 2.64 -4.47 0.18
CA ALA A 267 2.02 -4.23 1.48
C ALA A 267 3.07 -4.22 2.60
N GLN A 268 3.96 -5.20 2.66
CA GLN A 268 5.04 -5.24 3.65
C GLN A 268 5.98 -4.03 3.57
N ILE A 269 6.32 -3.56 2.37
CA ILE A 269 7.18 -2.38 2.17
C ILE A 269 6.48 -1.09 2.65
N LYS A 270 5.18 -0.93 2.37
CA LYS A 270 4.39 0.19 2.91
C LYS A 270 4.26 0.12 4.44
N THR A 271 4.06 -1.07 4.99
CA THR A 271 4.05 -1.33 6.43
C THR A 271 5.41 -1.02 7.09
N LEU A 272 6.52 -1.37 6.45
CA LEU A 272 7.87 -1.03 6.91
C LEU A 272 8.13 0.49 6.86
N SER A 273 7.66 1.16 5.80
CA SER A 273 7.73 2.62 5.66
C SER A 273 6.94 3.32 6.76
N PHE A 274 5.76 2.78 7.11
CA PHE A 274 4.96 3.25 8.24
C PHE A 274 5.68 3.03 9.57
N LEU A 275 6.34 1.88 9.76
CA LEU A 275 7.13 1.63 10.95
C LEU A 275 8.30 2.61 11.10
N ALA A 276 8.95 3.00 10.00
CA ALA A 276 9.99 4.02 10.00
C ALA A 276 9.45 5.38 10.48
N TYR A 277 8.21 5.73 10.12
CA TYR A 277 7.52 6.90 10.67
C TYR A 277 7.22 6.73 12.17
N LEU A 278 6.67 5.59 12.59
CA LEU A 278 6.36 5.31 13.99
C LEU A 278 7.59 5.35 14.89
N ASN A 279 8.75 4.89 14.40
CA ASN A 279 10.00 4.93 15.16
C ASN A 279 10.42 6.35 15.57
N ARG A 280 10.05 7.38 14.80
CA ARG A 280 10.33 8.78 15.18
C ARG A 280 9.53 9.23 16.39
N ILE A 281 8.37 8.60 16.64
CA ILE A 281 7.40 8.97 17.66
C ILE A 281 7.55 8.06 18.89
N TYR A 282 7.64 6.74 18.67
CA TYR A 282 7.58 5.70 19.69
C TYR A 282 8.88 4.92 19.79
N LYS A 283 10.02 5.63 19.91
CA LYS A 283 11.37 5.04 19.90
C LYS A 283 11.51 3.83 20.81
N GLU A 284 11.09 3.95 22.07
CA GLU A 284 11.23 2.88 23.06
C GLU A 284 10.36 1.65 22.74
N ALA A 285 9.10 1.87 22.31
CA ALA A 285 8.20 0.79 21.96
C ALA A 285 8.69 0.02 20.72
N VAL A 286 9.20 0.73 19.70
CA VAL A 286 9.79 0.10 18.51
C VAL A 286 11.08 -0.64 18.86
N ALA A 287 11.93 -0.07 19.73
CA ALA A 287 13.19 -0.69 20.15
C ALA A 287 12.99 -2.05 20.83
N LYS A 288 11.89 -2.26 21.57
CA LYS A 288 11.54 -3.56 22.18
C LYS A 288 11.37 -4.69 21.17
N HIS A 289 10.99 -4.37 19.92
CA HIS A 289 10.76 -5.35 18.86
C HIS A 289 11.82 -5.27 17.75
N ALA A 290 12.98 -4.64 18.00
CA ALA A 290 14.00 -4.40 16.97
C ALA A 290 14.56 -5.68 16.34
N THR A 291 14.53 -6.82 17.04
CA THR A 291 14.96 -8.11 16.48
C THR A 291 14.05 -8.58 15.34
N LEU A 292 12.73 -8.40 15.49
CA LEU A 292 11.75 -8.71 14.45
C LEU A 292 11.90 -7.77 13.25
N LEU A 293 12.15 -6.49 13.49
CA LEU A 293 12.46 -5.50 12.45
C LEU A 293 13.62 -5.95 11.57
N VAL A 294 14.76 -6.31 12.18
CA VAL A 294 15.96 -6.73 11.45
C VAL A 294 15.67 -7.99 10.63
N LYS A 295 15.02 -8.99 11.24
CA LYS A 295 14.65 -10.24 10.56
C LYS A 295 13.72 -9.98 9.37
N GLY A 296 12.68 -9.16 9.56
CA GLY A 296 11.69 -8.83 8.54
C GLY A 296 12.32 -8.09 7.35
N MET A 297 13.08 -7.02 7.63
CA MET A 297 13.73 -6.21 6.59
C MET A 297 14.73 -7.02 5.76
N LEU A 298 15.60 -7.83 6.38
CA LEU A 298 16.54 -8.69 5.66
C LEU A 298 15.82 -9.80 4.88
N GLY A 299 14.72 -10.32 5.43
CA GLY A 299 13.83 -11.26 4.75
C GLY A 299 13.26 -10.68 3.47
N MET A 300 12.71 -9.47 3.54
CA MET A 300 12.17 -8.75 2.39
C MET A 300 13.24 -8.48 1.32
N PHE A 301 14.46 -8.08 1.71
CA PHE A 301 15.57 -7.93 0.77
C PHE A 301 15.95 -9.24 0.07
N THR A 302 15.84 -10.37 0.77
CA THR A 302 16.15 -11.68 0.18
C THR A 302 15.05 -12.17 -0.76
N LEU A 303 13.79 -11.87 -0.44
CA LEU A 303 12.62 -12.41 -1.13
C LEU A 303 12.01 -11.47 -2.20
N CYS A 304 12.41 -10.19 -2.23
CA CYS A 304 11.83 -9.22 -3.15
C CYS A 304 12.02 -9.67 -4.62
N PRO A 305 10.93 -9.75 -5.41
CA PRO A 305 10.97 -10.12 -6.82
C PRO A 305 11.95 -9.25 -7.63
N GLN A 306 12.72 -9.88 -8.52
CA GLN A 306 13.72 -9.18 -9.33
C GLN A 306 13.07 -8.49 -10.54
N GLU A 307 11.92 -8.98 -10.96
CA GLU A 307 11.14 -8.47 -12.09
C GLU A 307 10.53 -7.08 -11.79
N VAL A 308 10.41 -6.72 -10.50
CA VAL A 308 9.66 -5.54 -10.04
C VAL A 308 10.58 -4.52 -9.39
N ALA A 309 11.32 -3.79 -10.23
CA ALA A 309 12.35 -2.84 -9.78
C ALA A 309 11.83 -1.74 -8.83
N HIS A 310 10.58 -1.31 -8.97
CA HIS A 310 10.01 -0.25 -8.14
C HIS A 310 9.83 -0.68 -6.67
N LEU A 311 9.47 -1.93 -6.39
CA LEU A 311 9.36 -2.44 -5.02
C LEU A 311 10.72 -2.41 -4.33
N ARG A 312 11.77 -2.83 -5.05
CA ARG A 312 13.14 -2.79 -4.56
C ARG A 312 13.58 -1.38 -4.17
N LYS A 313 13.25 -0.39 -5.01
CA LYS A 313 13.50 1.03 -4.76
C LYS A 313 12.81 1.49 -3.48
N GLU A 314 11.52 1.20 -3.33
CA GLU A 314 10.77 1.60 -2.13
C GLU A 314 11.30 0.94 -0.86
N LEU A 315 11.69 -0.35 -0.94
CA LEU A 315 12.33 -1.06 0.18
C LEU A 315 13.64 -0.41 0.60
N LEU A 316 14.51 -0.04 -0.35
CA LEU A 316 15.77 0.67 -0.04
C LEU A 316 15.51 2.03 0.63
N ILE A 317 14.50 2.77 0.17
CA ILE A 317 14.11 4.05 0.80
C ILE A 317 13.64 3.83 2.24
N ALA A 318 12.78 2.84 2.47
CA ALA A 318 12.30 2.50 3.81
C ALA A 318 13.45 2.06 4.73
N ALA A 319 14.33 1.18 4.23
CA ALA A 319 15.52 0.72 4.94
C ALA A 319 16.45 1.88 5.30
N ARG A 320 16.70 2.81 4.37
CA ARG A 320 17.50 4.01 4.64
C ARG A 320 16.94 4.82 5.80
N HIS A 321 15.62 5.03 5.85
CA HIS A 321 15.01 5.75 6.97
C HIS A 321 15.15 5.04 8.31
N ILE A 322 15.15 3.71 8.33
CA ILE A 322 15.34 2.92 9.56
C ILE A 322 16.82 2.95 9.99
N LEU A 323 17.74 2.71 9.06
CA LEU A 323 19.19 2.67 9.30
C LEU A 323 19.76 4.03 9.68
N ALA A 324 19.08 5.13 9.35
CA ALA A 324 19.42 6.47 9.82
C ALA A 324 19.11 6.69 11.32
N THR A 325 18.48 5.74 12.01
CA THR A 325 18.12 5.85 13.44
C THR A 325 19.03 5.01 14.34
N ASP A 326 18.82 5.04 15.65
CA ASP A 326 19.63 4.28 16.62
C ASP A 326 19.43 2.76 16.53
N LEU A 327 18.37 2.32 15.83
CA LEU A 327 18.13 0.92 15.49
C LEU A 327 19.24 0.31 14.62
N ARG A 328 20.05 1.14 13.95
CA ARG A 328 21.22 0.71 13.15
C ARG A 328 22.16 -0.23 13.90
N THR A 329 22.30 -0.03 15.21
CA THR A 329 23.15 -0.86 16.07
C THR A 329 22.72 -2.33 16.08
N LYS A 330 21.43 -2.61 15.86
CA LYS A 330 20.88 -3.97 15.79
C LYS A 330 21.16 -4.67 14.46
N PHE A 331 21.59 -3.94 13.43
CA PHE A 331 21.96 -4.49 12.13
C PHE A 331 23.44 -4.90 12.06
N VAL A 332 24.27 -4.44 13.01
CA VAL A 332 25.72 -4.73 13.07
C VAL A 332 26.02 -6.24 12.98
N PRO A 333 25.33 -7.15 13.69
CA PRO A 333 25.60 -8.59 13.59
C PRO A 333 25.29 -9.22 12.22
N PHE A 334 24.58 -8.50 11.35
CA PHE A 334 24.13 -8.98 10.05
C PHE A 334 24.71 -8.17 8.88
N MET A 335 25.79 -7.41 9.12
CA MET A 335 26.43 -6.56 8.11
C MET A 335 26.90 -7.34 6.89
N ASP A 336 27.36 -8.57 7.07
CA ASP A 336 27.72 -9.48 5.98
C ASP A 336 26.60 -9.65 4.94
N ARG A 337 25.34 -9.70 5.38
CA ARG A 337 24.19 -9.81 4.48
C ARG A 337 23.84 -8.48 3.82
N LEU A 338 24.11 -7.36 4.48
CA LEU A 338 23.86 -6.03 3.92
C LEU A 338 24.92 -5.63 2.89
N PHE A 339 26.15 -6.13 3.02
CA PHE A 339 27.23 -5.91 2.05
C PHE A 339 27.13 -6.81 0.81
N ASP A 340 26.32 -7.85 0.85
CA ASP A 340 26.07 -8.68 -0.33
C ASP A 340 25.17 -7.91 -1.33
N GLU A 341 25.77 -7.48 -2.44
CA GLU A 341 25.06 -6.77 -3.53
C GLU A 341 23.90 -7.60 -4.11
N ASN A 342 24.02 -8.93 -4.15
CA ASN A 342 22.94 -9.79 -4.63
C ASN A 342 21.75 -9.76 -3.66
N ILE A 343 22.01 -9.64 -2.36
CA ILE A 343 20.97 -9.51 -1.34
C ILE A 343 20.45 -8.09 -1.24
N LEU A 344 21.22 -7.04 -1.53
CA LEU A 344 20.79 -5.64 -1.38
C LEU A 344 20.16 -5.05 -2.65
N LEU A 345 20.73 -5.32 -3.81
CA LEU A 345 20.24 -4.84 -5.11
C LEU A 345 19.43 -5.90 -5.87
N GLY A 346 19.75 -7.18 -5.69
CA GLY A 346 19.18 -8.27 -6.48
C GLY A 346 19.86 -8.42 -7.84
N ASN A 347 19.45 -9.44 -8.61
CA ASN A 347 20.08 -9.74 -9.92
C ASN A 347 19.39 -9.03 -11.09
N GLY A 348 18.40 -8.18 -10.83
CA GLY A 348 17.70 -7.42 -11.88
C GLY A 348 18.62 -6.39 -12.53
N TRP A 349 18.62 -6.34 -13.86
CA TRP A 349 19.46 -5.40 -14.60
C TRP A 349 19.05 -3.94 -14.33
N THR A 350 17.77 -3.62 -14.47
CA THR A 350 17.20 -2.27 -14.22
C THR A 350 17.40 -1.81 -12.77
N THR A 351 17.30 -2.72 -11.80
CA THR A 351 17.56 -2.42 -10.39
C THR A 351 19.03 -2.09 -10.16
N ASN A 352 19.93 -2.87 -10.74
CA ASN A 352 21.37 -2.64 -10.61
C ASN A 352 21.79 -1.31 -11.22
N GLU A 353 21.30 -0.93 -12.40
CA GLU A 353 21.66 0.35 -13.00
C GLU A 353 21.12 1.55 -12.22
N SER A 354 19.85 1.52 -11.82
CA SER A 354 19.18 2.68 -11.23
C SER A 354 19.35 2.83 -9.71
N LEU A 355 19.53 1.73 -8.97
CA LEU A 355 19.51 1.73 -7.50
C LEU A 355 20.89 1.67 -6.84
N ARG A 356 21.96 1.33 -7.58
CA ARG A 356 23.35 1.34 -7.08
C ARG A 356 23.69 2.64 -6.31
N PRO A 357 23.41 3.85 -6.81
CA PRO A 357 23.73 5.08 -6.10
C PRO A 357 23.03 5.20 -4.73
N LEU A 358 21.75 4.82 -4.65
CA LEU A 358 20.97 4.89 -3.41
C LEU A 358 21.44 3.83 -2.40
N ALA A 359 21.69 2.61 -2.86
CA ALA A 359 22.16 1.51 -2.01
C ALA A 359 23.53 1.83 -1.41
N TYR A 360 24.50 2.25 -2.22
CA TYR A 360 25.84 2.58 -1.74
C TYR A 360 25.86 3.81 -0.84
N SER A 361 25.06 4.84 -1.13
CA SER A 361 24.90 5.98 -0.21
C SER A 361 24.34 5.52 1.14
N THR A 362 23.37 4.61 1.15
CA THR A 362 22.77 4.09 2.38
C THR A 362 23.75 3.24 3.19
N LEU A 363 24.54 2.39 2.52
CA LEU A 363 25.60 1.60 3.16
C LEU A 363 26.72 2.50 3.72
N ALA A 364 27.14 3.52 2.97
CA ALA A 364 28.15 4.47 3.42
C ALA A 364 27.69 5.22 4.67
N ASP A 365 26.45 5.72 4.66
CA ASP A 365 25.82 6.37 5.82
C ASP A 365 25.78 5.41 7.03
N LEU A 366 25.36 4.16 6.83
CA LEU A 366 25.31 3.15 7.90
C LEU A 366 26.70 2.89 8.51
N MET A 367 27.70 2.67 7.66
CA MET A 367 29.07 2.41 8.09
C MET A 367 29.66 3.59 8.86
N HIS A 368 29.48 4.81 8.37
CA HIS A 368 29.98 6.00 9.04
C HIS A 368 29.47 6.07 10.49
N HIS A 369 28.17 5.80 10.69
CA HIS A 369 27.55 5.87 12.01
C HIS A 369 27.74 4.61 12.87
N ALA A 370 28.13 3.48 12.28
CA ALA A 370 28.34 2.21 12.99
C ALA A 370 29.83 1.83 13.15
N ARG A 371 30.77 2.62 12.61
CA ARG A 371 32.21 2.29 12.49
C ARG A 371 32.87 1.77 13.76
N GLN A 372 32.50 2.30 14.93
CA GLN A 372 33.10 1.91 16.22
C GLN A 372 32.63 0.53 16.71
N LEU A 373 31.56 0.00 16.14
CA LEU A 373 30.93 -1.27 16.52
C LEU A 373 31.22 -2.38 15.50
N LEU A 374 31.84 -2.06 14.36
CA LEU A 374 32.08 -3.03 13.29
C LEU A 374 33.36 -3.84 13.57
N PRO A 375 33.33 -5.18 13.41
CA PRO A 375 34.52 -6.00 13.47
C PRO A 375 35.42 -5.74 12.25
N MET A 376 36.72 -6.04 12.38
CA MET A 376 37.69 -5.82 11.30
C MET A 376 37.37 -6.57 10.00
N SER A 377 36.75 -7.76 10.10
CA SER A 377 36.31 -8.53 8.92
C SER A 377 35.35 -7.73 8.02
N ASP A 378 34.43 -7.02 8.64
CA ASP A 378 33.35 -6.30 7.96
C ASP A 378 33.88 -4.99 7.38
N LEU A 379 34.82 -4.36 8.08
CA LEU A 379 35.56 -3.20 7.59
C LEU A 379 36.37 -3.56 6.33
N THR A 380 37.07 -4.70 6.31
CA THR A 380 37.81 -5.14 5.12
C THR A 380 36.89 -5.38 3.92
N LYS A 381 35.76 -6.09 4.12
CA LYS A 381 34.78 -6.33 3.04
C LYS A 381 34.23 -5.02 2.48
N ALA A 382 33.93 -4.08 3.36
CA ALA A 382 33.45 -2.77 2.93
C ALA A 382 34.49 -1.98 2.14
N ILE A 383 35.76 -1.96 2.58
CA ILE A 383 36.84 -1.28 1.84
C ILE A 383 36.95 -1.86 0.43
N HIS A 384 36.92 -3.19 0.29
CA HIS A 384 36.96 -3.85 -1.00
C HIS A 384 35.75 -3.46 -1.88
N LEU A 385 34.54 -3.44 -1.31
CA LEU A 385 33.31 -3.05 -1.99
C LEU A 385 33.37 -1.60 -2.52
N PHE A 386 33.70 -0.64 -1.66
CA PHE A 386 33.76 0.78 -2.03
C PHE A 386 34.93 1.09 -2.96
N SER A 387 36.09 0.43 -2.80
CA SER A 387 37.22 0.56 -3.73
C SER A 387 36.83 0.11 -5.14
N ARG A 388 36.18 -1.04 -5.29
CA ARG A 388 35.68 -1.51 -6.58
C ARG A 388 34.72 -0.51 -7.23
N ASN A 389 33.81 0.06 -6.43
CA ASN A 389 32.81 1.02 -6.94
C ASN A 389 33.41 2.37 -7.35
N VAL A 390 34.54 2.80 -6.76
CA VAL A 390 35.25 4.02 -7.17
C VAL A 390 35.87 3.87 -8.56
N HIS A 391 36.24 2.65 -8.95
CA HIS A 391 36.82 2.34 -10.25
C HIS A 391 35.78 2.00 -11.33
N ASP A 392 34.48 2.04 -11.01
CA ASP A 392 33.39 1.73 -11.94
C ASP A 392 32.92 3.00 -12.69
N GLU A 393 33.37 3.14 -13.94
CA GLU A 393 33.03 4.26 -14.83
C GLU A 393 31.55 4.28 -15.27
N SER A 394 30.78 3.21 -15.03
CA SER A 394 29.35 3.14 -15.37
C SER A 394 28.45 3.89 -14.39
N LEU A 395 28.99 4.32 -13.24
CA LEU A 395 28.25 5.07 -12.22
C LEU A 395 28.26 6.58 -12.54
N PRO A 396 27.12 7.30 -12.40
CA PRO A 396 27.05 8.71 -12.71
C PRO A 396 28.10 9.54 -11.93
N THR A 397 28.84 10.40 -12.63
CA THR A 397 29.83 11.34 -12.06
C THR A 397 29.28 12.34 -11.02
N ARG A 398 27.96 12.37 -10.81
CA ARG A 398 27.29 13.08 -9.68
C ARG A 398 27.37 12.33 -8.34
N ILE A 399 28.33 11.42 -8.20
CA ILE A 399 28.63 10.66 -6.99
C ILE A 399 29.91 11.22 -6.31
N ASN A 400 30.04 12.55 -6.28
CA ASN A 400 31.07 13.22 -5.46
C ASN A 400 30.90 12.94 -3.94
N SER A 401 29.80 12.32 -3.50
CA SER A 401 29.65 11.81 -2.13
C SER A 401 30.32 10.44 -1.88
N LEU A 402 30.57 9.60 -2.91
CA LEU A 402 31.24 8.29 -2.74
C LEU A 402 32.76 8.41 -2.86
N GLN A 403 33.28 9.37 -3.65
CA GLN A 403 34.69 9.77 -3.57
C GLN A 403 34.99 10.42 -2.21
N VAL A 404 34.07 11.24 -1.68
CA VAL A 404 34.15 11.73 -0.30
C VAL A 404 34.02 10.58 0.70
N ALA A 405 33.16 9.58 0.49
CA ALA A 405 33.05 8.40 1.34
C ALA A 405 34.30 7.51 1.31
N GLY A 406 34.97 7.35 0.16
CA GLY A 406 36.26 6.68 0.03
C GLY A 406 37.38 7.42 0.75
N CYS A 407 37.45 8.75 0.62
CA CYS A 407 38.33 9.61 1.41
C CYS A 407 37.97 9.60 2.91
N TYR A 408 36.68 9.50 3.25
CA TYR A 408 36.19 9.36 4.63
C TYR A 408 36.53 7.98 5.21
N LEU A 409 36.51 6.93 4.40
CA LEU A 409 36.90 5.57 4.78
C LEU A 409 38.40 5.49 5.07
N ALA A 410 39.22 6.20 4.28
CA ALA A 410 40.64 6.41 4.56
C ALA A 410 40.86 7.21 5.87
N LEU A 411 40.02 8.21 6.16
CA LEU A 411 39.99 8.93 7.45
C LEU A 411 39.51 8.06 8.63
N ILE A 412 38.55 7.15 8.41
CA ILE A 412 38.08 6.19 9.41
C ILE A 412 39.15 5.15 9.73
N LEU A 413 39.84 4.65 8.70
CA LEU A 413 41.02 3.80 8.86
C LEU A 413 42.14 4.51 9.64
N ALA A 414 42.38 5.80 9.35
CA ALA A 414 43.36 6.61 10.07
C ALA A 414 43.00 6.90 11.54
N THR A 415 41.72 6.83 11.92
CA THR A 415 41.24 7.09 13.30
C THR A 415 40.95 5.84 14.12
N VAL A 416 40.90 4.66 13.49
CA VAL A 416 40.77 3.36 14.19
C VAL A 416 42.14 2.69 14.40
N VAL A 417 43.15 3.05 13.59
CA VAL A 417 44.52 2.51 13.66
C VAL A 417 45.48 3.41 14.47
N GLY A 418 45.10 4.63 14.80
CA GLY A 418 45.79 5.51 15.76
C GLY A 418 45.03 5.58 17.07
#